data_AF-A0A157ZZ24-F1
#
_entry.id   AF-A0A157ZZ24-F1
#
_cell.length_a   1.000
_cell.length_b   1.000
_cell.length_c   1.000
_cell.angle_alpha   90.00
_cell.angle_beta   90.00
_cell.angle_gamma   90.00
#
_symmetry.space_group_name_H-M   'P 1'
#
loop_
_entity.id
_entity.type
_entity.pdbx_description
1 polymer ?
#
loop_
_entity_poly.entity_id
_entity_poly.type
_entity_poly.pdbx_seq_one_letter_code
_entity_poly.pdbx_strand_id
1 'polypeptide(L)'
;MRRARDMTSDEPKLEALRAALPELPFGDDGPVFRAPWEAQAFAMTLALHERGVFTWKEWAHALSVAIGNAQASGDPDHGDTYYAHWLSALERLSAEKGCVSEAMLAHRRVEWDEAARSTPHGQPIVLRHRHDLTAATLDAYRAAIYRVDDIDMKIGVANAAVVSLLAQHDVASAVFVTAFNPFGEVLAPDENAQRQRSLVERVGALGLRALPGEGVDPTKVWTAEASLFVLGATPDTADMLMSAFEQNAVVYVDRAGVPRLLLHPDHR
;
A
#
# COMPACT_ATOMS: atom_id res chain seq x y z
N MET A 1 47.46 11.52 9.27
CA MET A 1 47.24 10.13 9.72
C MET A 1 45.82 9.74 9.35
N ARG A 2 45.64 9.01 8.24
CA ARG A 2 44.35 8.43 7.85
C ARG A 2 44.14 7.18 8.71
N ARG A 3 43.00 7.08 9.42
CA ARG A 3 42.59 5.83 10.06
C ARG A 3 42.43 4.78 8.96
N ALA A 4 43.17 3.67 9.07
CA ALA A 4 42.92 2.47 8.30
C ALA A 4 41.48 2.05 8.59
N ARG A 5 40.68 1.90 7.54
CA ARG A 5 39.37 1.24 7.62
C ARG A 5 39.66 -0.20 8.06
N ASP A 6 39.02 -0.63 9.13
CA ASP A 6 39.24 -1.90 9.80
C ASP A 6 38.81 -3.06 8.88
N MET A 7 39.73 -3.49 8.01
CA MET A 7 39.53 -4.54 7.00
C MET A 7 39.34 -5.94 7.63
N THR A 8 39.73 -6.08 8.89
CA THR A 8 39.80 -7.34 9.65
C THR A 8 38.44 -7.84 10.17
N SER A 9 37.40 -7.01 10.16
CA SER A 9 36.07 -7.37 10.68
C SER A 9 35.16 -8.06 9.66
N ASP A 10 35.37 -7.86 8.36
CA ASP A 10 34.47 -8.35 7.29
C ASP A 10 34.98 -9.63 6.61
N GLU A 11 36.24 -10.00 6.83
CA GLU A 11 36.90 -11.19 6.27
C GLU A 11 36.15 -12.51 6.56
N PRO A 12 35.77 -12.85 7.82
CA PRO A 12 35.06 -14.10 8.10
C PRO A 12 33.63 -14.12 7.53
N LYS A 13 33.00 -12.95 7.33
CA LYS A 13 31.69 -12.85 6.68
C LYS A 13 31.79 -13.09 5.18
N LEU A 14 32.82 -12.54 4.54
CA LEU A 14 33.07 -12.71 3.11
C LEU A 14 33.44 -14.17 2.77
N GLU A 15 34.19 -14.84 3.64
CA GLU A 15 34.55 -16.26 3.50
C GLU A 15 33.32 -17.17 3.61
N ALA A 16 32.46 -16.94 4.61
CA ALA A 16 31.21 -17.68 4.78
C ALA A 16 30.23 -17.45 3.62
N LEU A 17 30.16 -16.21 3.11
CA LEU A 17 29.39 -15.84 1.93
C LEU A 17 29.90 -16.57 0.68
N ARG A 18 31.22 -16.61 0.48
CA ARG A 18 31.87 -17.29 -0.66
C ARG A 18 31.69 -18.80 -0.61
N ALA A 19 31.70 -19.40 0.58
CA ALA A 19 31.40 -20.81 0.78
C ALA A 19 29.91 -21.14 0.53
N ALA A 20 29.01 -20.21 0.82
CA ALA A 20 27.57 -20.38 0.63
C ALA A 20 27.10 -20.07 -0.81
N LEU A 21 27.89 -19.31 -1.59
CA LEU A 21 27.52 -18.77 -2.91
C LEU A 21 28.65 -18.97 -3.92
N PRO A 22 29.00 -20.23 -4.25
CA PRO A 22 30.18 -20.55 -5.05
C PRO A 22 30.13 -20.02 -6.49
N GLU A 23 28.94 -19.73 -7.01
CA GLU A 23 28.74 -19.25 -8.40
C GLU A 23 28.60 -17.73 -8.53
N LEU A 24 28.73 -16.97 -7.44
CA LEU A 24 28.71 -15.51 -7.51
C LEU A 24 29.96 -15.02 -8.27
N PRO A 25 29.84 -14.14 -9.28
CA PRO A 25 31.00 -13.54 -9.92
C PRO A 25 31.71 -12.60 -8.93
N PHE A 26 32.86 -13.04 -8.44
CA PHE A 26 33.75 -12.25 -7.59
C PHE A 26 34.89 -11.64 -8.44
N GLY A 27 35.10 -10.34 -8.30
CA GLY A 27 36.36 -9.67 -8.65
C GLY A 27 37.32 -9.66 -7.46
N ASP A 28 38.46 -9.00 -7.63
CA ASP A 28 39.51 -8.92 -6.60
C ASP A 28 39.03 -8.24 -5.29
N ASP A 29 38.01 -7.37 -5.38
CA ASP A 29 37.48 -6.58 -4.25
C ASP A 29 36.05 -6.98 -3.80
N GLY A 30 35.47 -8.06 -4.34
CA GLY A 30 34.13 -8.54 -3.96
C GLY A 30 33.17 -8.85 -5.12
N PRO A 31 31.85 -8.96 -4.87
CA PRO A 31 30.83 -9.22 -5.89
C PRO A 31 30.83 -8.18 -7.01
N VAL A 32 30.73 -8.63 -8.27
CA VAL A 32 30.65 -7.74 -9.44
C VAL A 32 29.18 -7.50 -9.80
N PHE A 33 28.81 -6.22 -9.91
CA PHE A 33 27.46 -5.79 -10.31
C PHE A 33 27.52 -5.02 -11.63
N ARG A 34 26.66 -5.39 -12.59
CA ARG A 34 26.46 -4.74 -13.88
C ARG A 34 25.44 -3.61 -13.83
N ALA A 35 24.57 -3.63 -12.83
CA ALA A 35 23.55 -2.60 -12.63
C ALA A 35 23.32 -2.33 -11.14
N PRO A 36 22.84 -1.11 -10.77
CA PRO A 36 22.57 -0.76 -9.37
C PRO A 36 21.59 -1.71 -8.67
N TRP A 37 20.61 -2.26 -9.40
CA TRP A 37 19.60 -3.15 -8.84
C TRP A 37 20.19 -4.50 -8.39
N GLU A 38 21.26 -4.98 -9.03
CA GLU A 38 21.93 -6.24 -8.65
C GLU A 38 22.59 -6.09 -7.27
N ALA A 39 23.25 -4.94 -7.04
CA ALA A 39 23.83 -4.61 -5.75
C ALA A 39 22.76 -4.49 -4.66
N GLN A 40 21.59 -3.92 -4.99
CA GLN A 40 20.47 -3.83 -4.06
C GLN A 40 19.88 -5.19 -3.72
N ALA A 41 19.65 -6.07 -4.70
CA ALA A 41 19.15 -7.42 -4.48
C ALA A 41 20.10 -8.24 -3.59
N PHE A 42 21.41 -8.14 -3.83
CA PHE A 42 22.44 -8.73 -2.99
C PHE A 42 22.40 -8.18 -1.56
N ALA A 43 22.35 -6.86 -1.38
CA ALA A 43 22.30 -6.23 -0.08
C ALA A 43 21.04 -6.61 0.72
N MET A 44 19.87 -6.69 0.06
CA MET A 44 18.62 -7.16 0.69
C MET A 44 18.73 -8.61 1.15
N THR A 45 19.34 -9.47 0.34
CA THR A 45 19.55 -10.88 0.69
C THR A 45 20.42 -11.01 1.95
N LEU A 46 21.53 -10.28 1.99
CA LEU A 46 22.42 -10.25 3.16
C LEU A 46 21.68 -9.72 4.40
N ALA A 47 20.95 -8.61 4.27
CA ALA A 47 20.21 -8.02 5.38
C ALA A 47 19.13 -8.95 5.95
N LEU A 48 18.41 -9.68 5.10
CA LEU A 48 17.38 -10.64 5.54
C LEU A 48 18.00 -11.86 6.22
N HIS A 49 19.13 -12.35 5.70
CA HIS A 49 19.90 -13.41 6.35
C HIS A 49 20.43 -12.97 7.73
N GLU A 50 21.05 -11.78 7.83
CA GLU A 50 21.58 -11.26 9.10
C GLU A 50 20.47 -11.05 10.15
N ARG A 51 19.24 -10.82 9.72
CA ARG A 51 18.05 -10.73 10.57
C ARG A 51 17.41 -12.09 10.88
N GLY A 52 17.97 -13.19 10.39
CA GLY A 52 17.52 -14.55 10.65
C GLY A 52 16.22 -14.94 9.94
N VAL A 53 15.81 -14.20 8.89
CA VAL A 53 14.59 -14.51 8.12
C VAL A 53 14.72 -15.86 7.40
N PHE A 54 15.90 -16.15 6.88
CA PHE A 54 16.26 -17.44 6.31
C PHE A 54 17.73 -17.75 6.58
N THR A 55 18.08 -19.03 6.50
CA THR A 55 19.47 -19.50 6.56
C THR A 55 20.10 -19.54 5.18
N TRP A 56 21.44 -19.53 5.10
CA TRP A 56 22.15 -19.74 3.82
C TRP A 56 21.80 -21.06 3.13
N LYS A 57 21.45 -22.12 3.89
CA LYS A 57 21.02 -23.40 3.32
C LYS A 57 19.67 -23.27 2.60
N GLU A 58 18.73 -22.54 3.19
CA GLU A 58 17.43 -22.25 2.58
C GLU A 58 17.59 -21.37 1.34
N TRP A 59 18.48 -20.36 1.42
CA TRP A 59 18.83 -19.51 0.30
C TRP A 59 19.39 -20.31 -0.89
N ALA A 60 20.41 -21.14 -0.66
CA ALA A 60 21.02 -21.95 -1.72
C ALA A 60 20.00 -22.88 -2.40
N HIS A 61 19.08 -23.46 -1.61
CA HIS A 61 17.99 -24.25 -2.15
C HIS A 61 17.03 -23.42 -3.02
N ALA A 62 16.57 -22.26 -2.53
CA ALA A 62 15.68 -21.37 -3.28
C ALA A 62 16.30 -20.90 -4.59
N LEU A 63 17.59 -20.55 -4.58
CA LEU A 63 18.33 -20.13 -5.76
C LEU A 63 18.45 -21.26 -6.79
N SER A 64 18.78 -22.48 -6.34
CA SER A 64 18.87 -23.66 -7.22
C SER A 64 17.53 -23.96 -7.91
N VAL A 65 16.42 -23.83 -7.18
CA VAL A 65 15.07 -23.98 -7.74
C VAL A 65 14.75 -22.90 -8.77
N ALA A 66 15.12 -21.64 -8.49
CA ALA A 66 14.90 -20.52 -9.42
C ALA A 66 15.67 -20.72 -10.74
N ILE A 67 16.94 -21.12 -10.66
CA ILE A 67 17.78 -21.41 -11.82
C ILE A 67 17.19 -22.58 -12.61
N GLY A 68 16.85 -23.69 -11.95
CA GLY A 68 16.27 -24.87 -12.62
C GLY A 68 14.97 -24.56 -13.36
N ASN A 69 14.09 -23.72 -12.78
CA ASN A 69 12.85 -23.28 -13.43
C ASN A 69 13.13 -22.40 -14.66
N ALA A 70 14.14 -21.51 -14.59
CA ALA A 70 14.50 -20.64 -15.70
C ALA A 70 15.14 -21.42 -16.86
N GLN A 71 16.06 -22.33 -16.56
CA GLN A 71 16.67 -23.23 -17.54
C GLN A 71 15.61 -24.11 -18.22
N ALA A 72 14.65 -24.66 -17.46
CA ALA A 72 13.52 -25.39 -18.02
C ALA A 72 12.61 -24.54 -18.93
N SER A 73 12.62 -23.22 -18.74
CA SER A 73 11.88 -22.25 -19.55
C SER A 73 12.67 -21.73 -20.77
N GLY A 74 13.87 -22.26 -21.01
CA GLY A 74 14.68 -21.97 -22.19
C GLY A 74 15.72 -20.85 -22.02
N ASP A 75 16.10 -20.52 -20.78
CA ASP A 75 17.19 -19.57 -20.51
C ASP A 75 18.55 -20.14 -20.98
N PRO A 76 19.28 -19.45 -21.89
CA PRO A 76 20.54 -19.92 -22.42
C PRO A 76 21.76 -19.75 -21.49
N ASP A 77 21.58 -19.30 -20.24
CA ASP A 77 22.59 -19.30 -19.17
C ASP A 77 23.91 -18.61 -19.58
N HIS A 78 23.81 -17.35 -20.01
CA HIS A 78 24.94 -16.53 -20.44
C HIS A 78 25.57 -15.70 -19.29
N GLY A 79 25.18 -15.98 -18.04
CA GLY A 79 25.67 -15.27 -16.85
C GLY A 79 25.15 -13.83 -16.70
N ASP A 80 24.40 -13.32 -17.66
CA ASP A 80 23.64 -12.05 -17.60
C ASP A 80 22.27 -12.20 -16.93
N THR A 81 21.76 -13.42 -16.80
CA THR A 81 20.48 -13.76 -16.15
C THR A 81 20.63 -14.18 -14.68
N TYR A 82 21.87 -14.35 -14.19
CA TYR A 82 22.13 -14.83 -12.82
C TYR A 82 21.44 -14.01 -11.73
N TYR A 83 21.58 -12.67 -11.75
CA TYR A 83 20.91 -11.82 -10.77
C TYR A 83 19.38 -11.75 -10.95
N ALA A 84 18.84 -12.13 -12.12
CA ALA A 84 17.40 -12.27 -12.31
C ALA A 84 16.88 -13.54 -11.60
N HIS A 85 17.63 -14.65 -11.66
CA HIS A 85 17.34 -15.85 -10.86
C HIS A 85 17.49 -15.58 -9.36
N TRP A 86 18.51 -14.80 -8.98
CA TRP A 86 18.69 -14.32 -7.61
C TRP A 86 17.47 -13.55 -7.10
N LEU A 87 16.98 -12.58 -7.86
CA LEU A 87 15.79 -11.80 -7.49
C LEU A 87 14.55 -12.72 -7.39
N SER A 88 14.37 -13.64 -8.33
CA SER A 88 13.27 -14.62 -8.31
C SER A 88 13.30 -15.50 -7.05
N ALA A 89 14.48 -15.97 -6.66
CA ALA A 89 14.68 -16.72 -5.43
C ALA A 89 14.38 -15.89 -4.18
N LEU A 90 14.80 -14.63 -4.17
CA LEU A 90 14.56 -13.69 -3.07
C LEU A 90 13.08 -13.36 -2.89
N GLU A 91 12.37 -13.05 -3.97
CA GLU A 91 10.92 -12.80 -3.97
C GLU A 91 10.18 -14.02 -3.40
N ARG A 92 10.48 -15.22 -3.92
CA ARG A 92 9.85 -16.48 -3.50
C ARG A 92 10.13 -16.82 -2.04
N LEU A 93 11.40 -16.80 -1.63
CA LEU A 93 11.78 -17.16 -0.27
C LEU A 93 11.21 -16.15 0.74
N SER A 94 11.19 -14.86 0.40
CA SER A 94 10.57 -13.84 1.26
C SER A 94 9.05 -14.04 1.38
N ALA A 95 8.39 -14.53 0.33
CA ALA A 95 6.97 -14.87 0.36
C ALA A 95 6.71 -16.13 1.20
N GLU A 96 7.50 -17.19 1.04
CA GLU A 96 7.41 -18.42 1.83
C GLU A 96 7.63 -18.17 3.34
N LYS A 97 8.47 -17.18 3.68
CA LYS A 97 8.71 -16.73 5.07
C LYS A 97 7.66 -15.74 5.59
N GLY A 98 6.66 -15.36 4.78
CA GLY A 98 5.59 -14.44 5.16
C GLY A 98 6.02 -12.99 5.33
N CYS A 99 7.22 -12.61 4.85
CA CYS A 99 7.67 -11.22 4.86
C CYS A 99 6.95 -10.38 3.82
N VAL A 100 6.53 -11.02 2.73
CA VAL A 100 5.73 -10.43 1.66
C VAL A 100 4.67 -11.43 1.18
N SER A 101 3.66 -10.99 0.44
CA SER A 101 2.74 -11.87 -0.27
C SER A 101 2.95 -11.73 -1.78
N GLU A 102 2.61 -12.77 -2.55
CA GLU A 102 2.64 -12.71 -4.01
C GLU A 102 1.77 -11.56 -4.55
N ALA A 103 0.61 -11.34 -3.92
CA ALA A 103 -0.28 -10.22 -4.24
C ALA A 103 0.38 -8.86 -3.99
N MET A 104 1.11 -8.70 -2.88
CA MET A 104 1.82 -7.45 -2.57
C MET A 104 2.96 -7.17 -3.56
N LEU A 105 3.71 -8.21 -3.96
CA LEU A 105 4.77 -8.07 -4.98
C LEU A 105 4.17 -7.72 -6.35
N ALA A 106 3.09 -8.38 -6.75
CA ALA A 106 2.40 -8.10 -8.00
C ALA A 106 1.84 -6.67 -8.03
N HIS A 107 1.20 -6.24 -6.93
CA HIS A 107 0.69 -4.88 -6.78
C HIS A 107 1.82 -3.85 -6.89
N ARG A 108 2.92 -4.07 -6.17
CA ARG A 108 4.08 -3.16 -6.20
C ARG A 108 4.70 -3.05 -7.59
N ARG A 109 4.70 -4.12 -8.38
CA ARG A 109 5.17 -4.12 -9.77
C ARG A 109 4.27 -3.27 -10.68
N VAL A 110 2.95 -3.35 -10.49
CA VAL A 110 1.99 -2.50 -11.20
C VAL A 110 2.18 -1.02 -10.82
N GLU A 111 2.30 -0.70 -9.54
CA GLU A 111 2.51 0.68 -9.08
C GLU A 111 3.79 1.29 -9.66
N TRP A 112 4.88 0.53 -9.71
CA TRP A 112 6.13 0.99 -10.33
C TRP A 112 6.01 1.18 -11.84
N ASP A 113 5.30 0.29 -12.55
CA ASP A 113 5.06 0.43 -13.99
C ASP A 113 4.19 1.66 -14.31
N GLU A 114 3.16 1.91 -13.51
CA GLU A 114 2.33 3.11 -13.62
C GLU A 114 3.13 4.38 -13.30
N ALA A 115 3.94 4.37 -12.25
CA ALA A 115 4.84 5.47 -11.92
C ALA A 115 5.82 5.74 -13.06
N ALA A 116 6.40 4.69 -13.65
CA ALA A 116 7.31 4.83 -14.78
C ALA A 116 6.63 5.45 -16.02
N ARG A 117 5.42 4.98 -16.36
CA ARG A 117 4.65 5.49 -17.51
C ARG A 117 4.18 6.94 -17.34
N SER A 118 3.94 7.36 -16.11
CA SER A 118 3.45 8.70 -15.78
C SER A 118 4.55 9.73 -15.52
N THR A 119 5.80 9.28 -15.30
CA THR A 119 6.94 10.15 -15.03
C THR A 119 7.46 10.77 -16.34
N PRO A 120 7.45 12.12 -16.50
CA PRO A 120 8.04 12.77 -17.66
C PRO A 120 9.53 12.41 -17.82
N HIS A 121 9.99 12.29 -19.06
CA HIS A 121 11.39 11.95 -19.33
C HIS A 121 12.36 12.93 -18.63
N GLY A 122 13.38 12.37 -17.98
CA GLY A 122 14.38 13.13 -17.23
C GLY A 122 14.02 13.41 -15.77
N GLN A 123 12.81 13.05 -15.33
CA GLN A 123 12.44 13.07 -13.90
C GLN A 123 12.67 11.70 -13.25
N PRO A 124 13.04 11.65 -11.96
CA PRO A 124 13.12 10.39 -11.22
C PRO A 124 11.74 9.71 -11.12
N ILE A 125 11.69 8.40 -11.33
CA ILE A 125 10.49 7.61 -11.05
C ILE A 125 10.38 7.47 -9.54
N VAL A 126 9.30 8.00 -8.97
CA VAL A 126 9.03 7.95 -7.53
C VAL A 126 7.72 7.22 -7.34
N LEU A 127 7.72 6.15 -6.54
CA LEU A 127 6.47 5.65 -5.97
C LEU A 127 5.92 6.73 -5.06
N ARG A 128 4.78 7.33 -5.43
CA ARG A 128 4.01 8.12 -4.48
C ARG A 128 3.62 7.19 -3.35
N HIS A 129 4.20 7.41 -2.17
CA HIS A 129 3.74 6.76 -0.95
C HIS A 129 2.28 7.19 -0.77
N ARG A 130 1.31 6.34 -1.13
CA ARG A 130 -0.03 6.46 -0.56
C ARG A 130 0.15 6.33 0.94
N HIS A 131 0.03 7.47 1.62
CA HIS A 131 0.54 7.74 2.95
C HIS A 131 0.15 6.66 3.97
N ASP A 132 1.10 6.14 4.76
CA ASP A 132 0.77 5.47 6.01
C ASP A 132 -0.03 6.45 6.89
N LEU A 133 -1.29 6.12 7.16
CA LEU A 133 -2.14 6.90 8.03
C LEU A 133 -1.49 7.03 9.42
N THR A 134 -1.02 8.24 9.74
CA THR A 134 -0.40 8.49 11.04
C THR A 134 -1.42 8.32 12.18
N ALA A 135 -0.95 8.04 13.39
CA ALA A 135 -1.81 8.00 14.58
C ALA A 135 -2.60 9.31 14.77
N ALA A 136 -1.96 10.46 14.51
CA ALA A 136 -2.60 11.77 14.58
C ALA A 136 -3.74 11.91 13.55
N THR A 137 -3.57 11.39 12.33
CA THR A 137 -4.63 11.38 11.31
C THR A 137 -5.81 10.50 11.72
N LEU A 138 -5.54 9.31 12.27
CA LEU A 138 -6.59 8.42 12.77
C LEU A 138 -7.35 9.04 13.95
N ASP A 139 -6.65 9.74 14.84
CA ASP A 139 -7.27 10.44 15.96
C ASP A 139 -8.12 11.63 15.49
N ALA A 140 -7.69 12.34 14.43
CA ALA A 140 -8.48 13.37 13.79
C ALA A 140 -9.79 12.81 13.22
N TYR A 141 -9.76 11.67 12.52
CA TYR A 141 -10.98 11.01 12.05
C TYR A 141 -11.89 10.62 13.21
N ARG A 142 -11.36 10.02 14.27
CA ARG A 142 -12.16 9.61 15.45
C ARG A 142 -12.78 10.80 16.20
N ALA A 143 -12.11 11.95 16.19
CA ALA A 143 -12.59 13.17 16.83
C ALA A 143 -13.64 13.94 15.99
N ALA A 144 -13.61 13.77 14.67
CA ALA A 144 -14.51 14.45 13.74
C ALA A 144 -15.99 14.10 13.99
N ILE A 145 -16.86 15.05 13.63
CA ILE A 145 -18.31 14.87 13.62
C ILE A 145 -18.75 14.68 12.17
N TYR A 146 -19.41 13.57 11.89
CA TYR A 146 -19.94 13.25 10.57
C TYR A 146 -21.43 13.57 10.57
N ARG A 147 -21.82 14.68 9.93
CA ARG A 147 -23.20 15.15 9.94
C ARG A 147 -23.93 14.78 8.67
N VAL A 148 -25.16 14.28 8.81
CA VAL A 148 -26.12 14.04 7.73
C VAL A 148 -27.45 14.63 8.19
N ASP A 149 -27.98 15.59 7.43
CA ASP A 149 -29.08 16.44 7.89
C ASP A 149 -28.81 17.00 9.30
N ASP A 150 -29.68 16.73 10.28
CA ASP A 150 -29.53 17.14 11.68
C ASP A 150 -28.89 16.06 12.59
N ILE A 151 -28.29 15.01 12.00
CA ILE A 151 -27.75 13.86 12.73
C ILE A 151 -26.23 13.93 12.80
N ASP A 152 -25.71 14.13 14.01
CA ASP A 152 -24.27 14.14 14.30
C ASP A 152 -23.77 12.75 14.72
N MET A 153 -22.91 12.15 13.89
CA MET A 153 -22.30 10.86 14.16
C MET A 153 -20.85 11.00 14.61
N LYS A 154 -20.43 10.15 15.54
CA LYS A 154 -19.02 9.99 15.96
C LYS A 154 -18.61 8.54 15.85
N ILE A 155 -17.39 8.30 15.42
CA ILE A 155 -16.84 6.94 15.28
C ILE A 155 -16.83 6.25 16.65
N GLY A 156 -17.33 5.02 16.69
CA GLY A 156 -17.40 4.18 17.89
C GLY A 156 -18.53 4.51 18.86
N VAL A 157 -19.35 5.54 18.58
CA VAL A 157 -20.47 5.95 19.44
C VAL A 157 -21.79 5.54 18.80
N ALA A 158 -22.58 4.74 19.50
CA ALA A 158 -23.91 4.36 19.05
C ALA A 158 -24.83 5.59 18.88
N ASN A 159 -25.55 5.66 17.77
CA ASN A 159 -26.43 6.77 17.44
C ASN A 159 -27.81 6.24 17.03
N ALA A 160 -28.84 6.49 17.84
CA ALA A 160 -30.20 6.02 17.57
C ALA A 160 -30.89 6.75 16.41
N ALA A 161 -30.48 7.98 16.12
CA ALA A 161 -31.05 8.77 15.02
C ALA A 161 -30.62 8.20 13.67
N VAL A 162 -29.36 7.77 13.50
CA VAL A 162 -28.94 7.09 12.26
C VAL A 162 -29.59 5.72 12.11
N VAL A 163 -29.82 4.98 13.19
CA VAL A 163 -30.63 3.72 13.13
C VAL A 163 -32.03 4.01 12.58
N SER A 164 -32.67 5.07 13.10
CA SER A 164 -34.00 5.48 12.65
C SER A 164 -33.99 5.91 11.18
N LEU A 165 -32.95 6.64 10.76
CA LEU A 165 -32.76 7.05 9.37
C LEU A 165 -32.62 5.84 8.43
N LEU A 166 -31.76 4.87 8.77
CA LEU A 166 -31.59 3.65 7.97
C LEU A 166 -32.89 2.87 7.86
N ALA A 167 -33.67 2.76 8.95
CA ALA A 167 -34.97 2.10 8.95
C ALA A 167 -36.01 2.84 8.09
N GLN A 168 -36.05 4.18 8.14
CA GLN A 168 -36.95 4.99 7.32
C GLN A 168 -36.70 4.81 5.81
N HIS A 169 -35.44 4.57 5.44
CA HIS A 169 -35.04 4.32 4.05
C HIS A 169 -35.03 2.83 3.67
N ASP A 170 -35.44 1.93 4.56
CA ASP A 170 -35.45 0.47 4.38
C ASP A 170 -34.08 -0.10 3.94
N VAL A 171 -33.00 0.40 4.53
CA VAL A 171 -31.63 -0.04 4.26
C VAL A 171 -30.96 -0.63 5.50
N ALA A 172 -30.01 -1.55 5.29
CA ALA A 172 -29.27 -2.20 6.37
C ALA A 172 -28.04 -1.40 6.84
N SER A 173 -27.52 -0.56 5.97
CA SER A 173 -26.26 0.13 6.18
C SER A 173 -26.12 1.35 5.28
N ALA A 174 -25.11 2.15 5.55
CA ALA A 174 -24.69 3.26 4.70
C ALA A 174 -23.19 3.51 4.85
N VAL A 175 -22.63 4.22 3.88
CA VAL A 175 -21.25 4.73 3.94
C VAL A 175 -21.23 6.24 3.77
N PHE A 176 -20.46 6.91 4.62
CA PHE A 176 -20.13 8.32 4.53
C PHE A 176 -18.80 8.46 3.78
N VAL A 177 -18.82 9.14 2.63
CA VAL A 177 -17.67 9.25 1.72
C VAL A 177 -17.62 10.63 1.08
N THR A 178 -16.41 11.15 0.88
CA THR A 178 -16.14 12.35 0.06
C THR A 178 -15.20 11.99 -1.07
N ALA A 179 -15.16 12.82 -2.12
CA ALA A 179 -14.15 12.74 -3.16
C ALA A 179 -13.07 13.84 -3.03
N PHE A 180 -13.18 14.67 -2.00
CA PHE A 180 -12.24 15.75 -1.74
C PHE A 180 -10.88 15.20 -1.32
N ASN A 181 -9.84 15.98 -1.65
CA ASN A 181 -8.48 15.82 -1.16
C ASN A 181 -8.00 14.34 -1.17
N PRO A 182 -7.86 13.71 -2.35
CA PRO A 182 -7.49 12.31 -2.48
C PRO A 182 -6.20 12.00 -1.70
N PHE A 183 -6.25 10.95 -0.88
CA PHE A 183 -5.23 10.53 0.07
C PHE A 183 -4.78 11.64 1.03
N GLY A 184 -5.59 12.69 1.21
CA GLY A 184 -5.28 13.87 2.02
C GLY A 184 -4.49 14.96 1.28
N GLU A 185 -4.23 14.81 -0.02
CA GLU A 185 -3.57 15.84 -0.83
C GLU A 185 -4.56 16.98 -1.13
N VAL A 186 -4.24 18.20 -0.68
CA VAL A 186 -5.11 19.36 -0.89
C VAL A 186 -5.14 19.74 -2.37
N LEU A 187 -6.33 19.68 -2.97
CA LEU A 187 -6.57 20.10 -4.36
C LEU A 187 -7.21 21.48 -4.45
N ALA A 188 -7.20 22.05 -5.65
CA ALA A 188 -7.91 23.30 -5.92
C ALA A 188 -9.43 23.12 -5.73
N PRO A 189 -10.17 24.15 -5.30
CA PRO A 189 -11.60 24.05 -5.04
C PRO A 189 -12.41 23.52 -6.23
N ASP A 190 -12.09 23.95 -7.45
CA ASP A 190 -12.79 23.52 -8.67
C ASP A 190 -12.52 22.03 -9.01
N GLU A 191 -11.32 21.54 -8.72
CA GLU A 191 -10.96 20.13 -8.89
C GLU A 191 -11.71 19.26 -7.88
N ASN A 192 -11.72 19.66 -6.60
CA ASN A 192 -12.51 18.99 -5.56
C ASN A 192 -14.02 18.99 -5.91
N ALA A 193 -14.55 20.10 -6.41
CA ALA A 193 -15.94 20.18 -6.86
C ALA A 193 -16.23 19.27 -8.06
N GLN A 194 -15.29 19.13 -8.99
CA GLN A 194 -15.42 18.19 -10.11
C GLN A 194 -15.38 16.74 -9.64
N ARG A 195 -14.44 16.38 -8.76
CA ARG A 195 -14.35 15.03 -8.18
C ARG A 195 -15.63 14.66 -7.41
N GLN A 196 -16.18 15.60 -6.64
CA GLN A 196 -17.42 15.39 -5.88
C GLN A 196 -18.63 15.19 -6.80
N ARG A 197 -18.72 15.92 -7.93
CA ARG A 197 -19.74 15.66 -8.95
C ARG A 197 -19.61 14.26 -9.53
N SER A 198 -18.39 13.82 -9.85
CA SER A 198 -18.13 12.45 -10.33
C SER A 198 -18.53 11.39 -9.30
N LEU A 199 -18.37 11.65 -8.00
CA LEU A 199 -18.84 10.76 -6.93
C LEU A 199 -20.37 10.66 -6.89
N VAL A 200 -21.08 11.79 -7.00
CA VAL A 200 -22.56 11.79 -7.09
C VAL A 200 -23.03 10.98 -8.31
N GLU A 201 -22.43 11.22 -9.47
CA GLU A 201 -22.75 10.48 -10.71
C GLU A 201 -22.47 8.99 -10.56
N ARG A 202 -21.34 8.62 -9.94
CA ARG A 202 -20.97 7.22 -9.70
C ARG A 202 -21.96 6.52 -8.79
N VAL A 203 -22.35 7.16 -7.69
CA VAL A 203 -23.37 6.62 -6.77
C VAL A 203 -24.71 6.44 -7.49
N GLY A 204 -25.13 7.42 -8.29
CA GLY A 204 -26.34 7.32 -9.10
C GLY A 204 -26.29 6.18 -10.13
N ALA A 205 -25.14 5.97 -10.78
CA ALA A 205 -24.92 4.87 -11.72
C ALA A 205 -24.97 3.47 -11.06
N LEU A 206 -24.69 3.39 -9.76
CA LEU A 206 -24.85 2.16 -8.97
C LEU A 206 -26.31 1.92 -8.53
N GLY A 207 -27.23 2.84 -8.86
CA GLY A 207 -28.64 2.77 -8.43
C GLY A 207 -28.84 3.06 -6.94
N LEU A 208 -27.81 3.61 -6.27
CA LEU A 208 -27.84 3.93 -4.86
C LEU A 208 -28.34 5.36 -4.64
N ARG A 209 -28.95 5.59 -3.47
CA ARG A 209 -29.36 6.93 -3.04
C ARG A 209 -28.32 7.48 -2.07
N ALA A 210 -28.06 8.78 -2.15
CA ALA A 210 -27.21 9.47 -1.20
C ALA A 210 -27.92 10.69 -0.61
N LEU A 211 -27.68 10.91 0.68
CA LEU A 211 -28.01 12.16 1.36
C LEU A 211 -26.76 13.04 1.42
N PRO A 212 -26.92 14.38 1.35
CA PRO A 212 -25.80 15.28 1.56
C PRO A 212 -25.30 15.16 3.01
N GLY A 213 -23.98 15.20 3.18
CA GLY A 213 -23.35 15.23 4.49
C GLY A 213 -22.16 16.17 4.52
N GLU A 214 -21.70 16.48 5.72
CA GLU A 214 -20.52 17.31 5.96
C GLU A 214 -19.65 16.71 7.06
N GLY A 215 -18.34 16.65 6.81
CA GLY A 215 -17.35 16.35 7.83
C GLY A 215 -17.07 17.62 8.64
N VAL A 216 -17.54 17.68 9.87
CA VAL A 216 -17.35 18.83 10.76
C VAL A 216 -16.19 18.53 11.70
N ASP A 217 -15.12 19.32 11.57
CA ASP A 217 -14.05 19.35 12.56
C ASP A 217 -14.48 20.21 13.77
N PRO A 218 -14.61 19.63 14.98
CA PRO A 218 -14.97 20.38 16.19
C PRO A 218 -13.95 21.47 16.53
N THR A 219 -12.70 21.32 16.09
CA THR A 219 -11.62 22.27 16.33
C THR A 219 -11.59 23.41 15.31
N LYS A 220 -12.43 23.34 14.25
CA LYS A 220 -12.53 24.31 13.14
C LYS A 220 -11.19 24.57 12.41
N VAL A 221 -10.25 23.63 12.48
CA VAL A 221 -8.95 23.71 11.79
C VAL A 221 -9.12 23.37 10.30
N TRP A 222 -10.11 22.57 9.93
CA TRP A 222 -10.40 22.18 8.55
C TRP A 222 -11.76 22.72 8.08
N THR A 223 -11.87 23.04 6.78
CA THR A 223 -13.12 23.49 6.16
C THR A 223 -14.05 22.30 5.98
N ALA A 224 -15.34 22.45 6.29
CA ALA A 224 -16.31 21.38 6.12
C ALA A 224 -16.32 20.87 4.67
N GLU A 225 -16.02 19.58 4.49
CA GLU A 225 -15.95 18.95 3.17
C GLU A 225 -17.31 18.38 2.79
N ALA A 226 -17.76 18.72 1.57
CA ALA A 226 -18.96 18.13 1.02
C ALA A 226 -18.78 16.61 0.94
N SER A 227 -19.72 15.89 1.52
CA SER A 227 -19.69 14.43 1.64
C SER A 227 -21.05 13.85 1.25
N LEU A 228 -21.07 12.55 0.99
CA LEU A 228 -22.29 11.80 0.71
C LEU A 228 -22.47 10.72 1.75
N PHE A 229 -23.70 10.61 2.25
CA PHE A 229 -24.15 9.46 3.02
C PHE A 229 -24.94 8.53 2.11
N VAL A 230 -24.24 7.53 1.56
CA VAL A 230 -24.75 6.60 0.56
C VAL A 230 -25.51 5.48 1.25
N LEU A 231 -26.84 5.52 1.14
CA LEU A 231 -27.77 4.57 1.73
C LEU A 231 -27.72 3.23 1.01
N GLY A 232 -27.74 2.13 1.78
CA GLY A 232 -27.71 0.76 1.25
C GLY A 232 -26.33 0.28 0.81
N ALA A 233 -25.28 1.11 0.97
CA ALA A 233 -23.93 0.70 0.64
C ALA A 233 -23.46 -0.47 1.51
N THR A 234 -22.91 -1.50 0.86
CA THR A 234 -22.25 -2.65 1.50
C THR A 234 -20.77 -2.34 1.78
N PRO A 235 -20.05 -3.17 2.56
CA PRO A 235 -18.60 -3.05 2.70
C PRO A 235 -17.87 -3.07 1.35
N ASP A 236 -18.27 -3.94 0.41
CA ASP A 236 -17.68 -3.98 -0.94
C ASP A 236 -17.92 -2.68 -1.72
N THR A 237 -19.10 -2.07 -1.55
CA THR A 237 -19.41 -0.76 -2.14
C THR A 237 -18.57 0.34 -1.49
N ALA A 238 -18.37 0.28 -0.18
CA ALA A 238 -17.52 1.20 0.55
C ALA A 238 -16.08 1.12 0.07
N ASP A 239 -15.51 -0.08 -0.05
CA ASP A 239 -14.15 -0.29 -0.56
C ASP A 239 -14.04 0.15 -2.03
N MET A 240 -15.03 -0.14 -2.88
CA MET A 240 -15.06 0.31 -4.27
C MET A 240 -15.07 1.84 -4.41
N LEU A 241 -15.94 2.54 -3.67
CA LEU A 241 -16.01 4.00 -3.69
C LEU A 241 -14.74 4.61 -3.10
N MET A 242 -14.25 4.06 -2.00
CA MET A 242 -13.03 4.51 -1.34
C MET A 242 -11.81 4.42 -2.27
N SER A 243 -11.66 3.31 -3.00
CA SER A 243 -10.58 3.16 -3.99
C SER A 243 -10.77 4.01 -5.24
N ALA A 244 -12.00 4.11 -5.77
CA ALA A 244 -12.27 4.91 -6.97
C ALA A 244 -12.04 6.41 -6.75
N PHE A 245 -12.23 6.89 -5.52
CA PHE A 245 -12.05 8.30 -5.16
C PHE A 245 -10.82 8.55 -4.29
N GLU A 246 -9.94 7.55 -4.19
CA GLU A 246 -8.61 7.66 -3.59
C GLU A 246 -8.69 8.17 -2.14
N GLN A 247 -9.63 7.67 -1.36
CA GLN A 247 -9.83 8.10 0.02
C GLN A 247 -9.05 7.23 0.99
N ASN A 248 -8.38 7.83 1.97
CA ASN A 248 -7.65 7.09 3.00
C ASN A 248 -8.57 6.21 3.86
N ALA A 249 -9.79 6.70 4.11
CA ALA A 249 -10.79 6.02 4.92
C ALA A 249 -12.20 6.52 4.60
N VAL A 250 -13.21 5.74 4.96
CA VAL A 250 -14.63 6.11 4.95
C VAL A 250 -15.28 5.75 6.29
N VAL A 251 -16.45 6.32 6.59
CA VAL A 251 -17.21 5.94 7.77
C VAL A 251 -18.38 5.05 7.38
N TYR A 252 -18.41 3.84 7.89
CA TYR A 252 -19.46 2.86 7.65
C TYR A 252 -20.35 2.70 8.87
N VAL A 253 -21.66 2.60 8.65
CA VAL A 253 -22.64 2.34 9.70
C VAL A 253 -23.62 1.27 9.25
N ASP A 254 -23.92 0.33 10.14
CA ASP A 254 -24.92 -0.72 9.93
C ASP A 254 -26.11 -0.54 10.87
N ARG A 255 -27.01 -1.53 10.92
CA ARG A 255 -28.21 -1.53 11.78
C ARG A 255 -27.92 -1.39 13.27
N ALA A 256 -26.69 -1.65 13.73
CA ALA A 256 -26.34 -1.41 15.13
C ALA A 256 -26.21 0.10 15.44
N GLY A 257 -26.09 0.94 14.40
CA GLY A 257 -26.00 2.38 14.55
C GLY A 257 -24.68 2.87 15.12
N VAL A 258 -23.63 2.05 15.04
CA VAL A 258 -22.28 2.40 15.50
C VAL A 258 -21.41 2.71 14.27
N PRO A 259 -21.11 4.00 14.01
CA PRO A 259 -20.22 4.39 12.92
C PRO A 259 -18.82 3.83 13.16
N ARG A 260 -18.23 3.24 12.13
CA ARG A 260 -16.90 2.62 12.15
C ARG A 260 -16.04 3.19 11.06
N LEU A 261 -14.77 3.45 11.37
CA LEU A 261 -13.79 3.82 10.38
C LEU A 261 -13.40 2.58 9.58
N LEU A 262 -13.58 2.62 8.27
CA LEU A 262 -13.07 1.64 7.33
C LEU A 262 -11.88 2.25 6.61
N LEU A 263 -10.70 1.67 6.78
CA LEU A 263 -9.47 2.13 6.11
C LEU A 263 -9.45 1.67 4.66
N HIS A 264 -8.74 2.40 3.78
CA HIS A 264 -8.53 2.01 2.40
C HIS A 264 -8.02 0.55 2.32
N PRO A 265 -8.47 -0.27 1.35
CA PRO A 265 -8.04 -1.67 1.22
C PRO A 265 -6.53 -1.87 1.23
N ASP A 266 -5.76 -0.93 0.65
CA ASP A 266 -4.28 -0.96 0.65
C ASP A 266 -3.66 -0.87 2.06
N HIS A 267 -4.42 -0.49 3.10
CA HIS A 267 -3.97 -0.44 4.49
C HIS A 267 -4.39 -1.66 5.33
N ARG A 268 -5.08 -2.66 4.75
CA ARG A 268 -5.62 -3.82 5.47
C ARG A 268 -4.86 -5.11 5.18
#